data_AF-A0A1F8QCV9-F1
#
_entry.id   AF-A0A1F8QCV9-F1
#
_cell.length_a   1.000
_cell.length_b   1.000
_cell.length_c   1.000
_cell.angle_alpha   90.00
_cell.angle_beta   90.00
_cell.angle_gamma   90.00
#
_symmetry.space_group_name_H-M   'P 1'
#
loop_
_entity.id
_entity.type
_entity.pdbx_description
1 polymer ?
#
loop_
_entity_poly.entity_id
_entity_poly.type
_entity_poly.pdbx_seq_one_letter_code
_entity_poly.pdbx_strand_id
1 'polypeptide(L)'
;MNDSARLVETVDRICQFITTLPAIALVEQDWGPKEVLAHLVYHHELYVNLVEAFLAGAPVLPPKVCFRDLNAEAVAASRGITPAELANRLQKANQLFVKFYQQYNPNEITVEIKAGAKLRTLAELVPEVEAHIRKHLEKLAKTLKARV
;
A
#
# COMPACT_ATOMS: atom_id res chain seq x y z
N MET A 1 -0.03 -13.47 16.56
CA MET A 1 0.13 -12.05 16.21
C MET A 1 -1.20 -11.57 15.62
N ASN A 2 -1.72 -10.40 16.05
CA ASN A 2 -2.96 -9.85 15.50
C ASN A 2 -2.72 -9.26 14.09
N ASP A 3 -3.79 -9.05 13.31
CA ASP A 3 -3.70 -8.63 11.90
C ASP A 3 -2.94 -7.32 11.71
N SER A 4 -3.20 -6.33 12.56
CA SER A 4 -2.54 -5.03 12.48
C SER A 4 -1.02 -5.12 12.70
N ALA A 5 -0.56 -5.96 13.63
CA ALA A 5 0.86 -6.17 13.86
C ALA A 5 1.55 -6.88 12.69
N ARG A 6 0.87 -7.86 12.06
CA ARG A 6 1.35 -8.50 10.83
C ARG A 6 1.54 -7.50 9.69
N LEU A 7 0.58 -6.60 9.53
CA LEU A 7 0.66 -5.55 8.52
C LEU A 7 1.84 -4.59 8.77
N VAL A 8 2.05 -4.15 10.02
CA VAL A 8 3.21 -3.32 10.39
C VAL A 8 4.53 -4.00 10.01
N GLU A 9 4.72 -5.25 10.46
CA GLU A 9 5.95 -6.00 10.15
C GLU A 9 6.16 -6.11 8.64
N THR A 10 5.11 -6.41 7.88
CA THR A 10 5.19 -6.59 6.43
C THR A 10 5.54 -5.30 5.70
N VAL A 11 4.97 -4.16 6.12
CA VAL A 11 5.30 -2.83 5.60
C VAL A 11 6.75 -2.47 5.91
N ASP A 12 7.21 -2.67 7.14
CA ASP A 12 8.60 -2.37 7.51
C ASP A 12 9.58 -3.24 6.72
N ARG A 13 9.27 -4.52 6.54
CA ARG A 13 10.11 -5.44 5.77
C ARG A 13 10.23 -5.05 4.30
N ILE A 14 9.15 -4.65 3.62
CA ILE A 14 9.25 -4.24 2.22
C ILE A 14 9.97 -2.90 2.08
N CYS A 15 9.74 -1.96 3.00
CA CYS A 15 10.45 -0.69 3.03
C CYS A 15 11.95 -0.90 3.24
N GLN A 16 12.34 -1.70 4.23
CA GLN A 16 13.75 -2.05 4.48
C GLN A 16 14.37 -2.80 3.30
N PHE A 17 13.64 -3.75 2.71
CA PHE A 17 14.13 -4.50 1.56
C PHE A 17 14.46 -3.58 0.39
N ILE A 18 13.54 -2.68 0.01
CA ILE A 18 13.73 -1.81 -1.16
C ILE A 18 14.78 -0.73 -0.89
N THR A 19 14.78 -0.13 0.30
CA THR A 19 15.72 0.96 0.65
C THR A 19 17.17 0.49 0.79
N THR A 20 17.40 -0.81 0.95
CA THR A 20 18.74 -1.41 1.04
C THR A 20 19.26 -1.96 -0.30
N LEU A 21 18.47 -1.89 -1.37
CA LEU A 21 18.91 -2.32 -2.70
C LEU A 21 19.98 -1.37 -3.27
N PRO A 22 20.91 -1.90 -4.08
CA PRO A 22 21.86 -1.04 -4.81
C PRO A 22 21.11 -0.14 -5.80
N ALA A 23 21.65 1.05 -6.06
CA ALA A 23 21.01 2.05 -6.93
C ALA A 23 20.62 1.50 -8.32
N ILE A 24 21.41 0.58 -8.88
CA ILE A 24 21.13 -0.06 -10.18
C ILE A 24 19.82 -0.86 -10.18
N ALA A 25 19.41 -1.44 -9.05
CA ALA A 25 18.16 -2.19 -8.91
C ALA A 25 16.94 -1.27 -8.69
N LEU A 26 17.19 0.03 -8.45
CA LEU A 26 16.18 1.06 -8.20
C LEU A 26 15.95 1.98 -9.41
N VAL A 27 16.65 1.72 -10.51
CA VAL A 27 16.38 2.34 -11.81
C VAL A 27 14.96 1.95 -12.26
N GLU A 28 14.26 2.91 -12.85
CA GLU A 28 12.89 2.72 -13.31
C GLU A 28 12.81 1.56 -14.31
N GLN A 29 11.91 0.62 -14.05
CA GLN A 29 11.64 -0.54 -14.91
C GLN A 29 10.18 -0.95 -14.77
N ASP A 30 9.66 -1.69 -15.74
CA ASP A 30 8.28 -2.19 -15.64
C ASP A 30 8.13 -3.09 -14.40
N TRP A 31 7.31 -2.64 -13.45
CA TRP A 31 7.10 -3.27 -12.14
C TRP A 31 8.38 -3.56 -11.34
N GLY A 32 9.34 -2.63 -11.37
CA GLY A 32 10.53 -2.67 -10.52
C GLY A 32 10.28 -2.41 -9.04
N PRO A 33 11.30 -2.54 -8.19
CA PRO A 33 11.18 -2.26 -6.76
C PRO A 33 10.61 -0.86 -6.47
N LYS A 34 11.08 0.18 -7.18
CA LYS A 34 10.58 1.55 -7.01
C LYS A 34 9.11 1.66 -7.42
N GLU A 35 8.72 1.09 -8.55
CA GLU A 35 7.35 1.11 -9.07
C GLU A 35 6.39 0.34 -8.15
N VAL A 36 6.82 -0.81 -7.63
CA VAL A 36 6.06 -1.56 -6.63
C VAL A 36 5.87 -0.72 -5.37
N LEU A 37 6.91 -0.06 -4.86
CA LEU A 37 6.80 0.80 -3.68
C LEU A 37 5.85 1.97 -3.94
N ALA A 38 5.95 2.64 -5.09
CA ALA A 38 5.05 3.72 -5.48
C ALA A 38 3.58 3.27 -5.55
N HIS A 39 3.33 2.10 -6.15
CA HIS A 39 2.01 1.47 -6.18
C HIS A 39 1.47 1.24 -4.76
N LEU A 40 2.28 0.68 -3.86
CA LEU A 40 1.85 0.42 -2.48
C LEU A 40 1.57 1.70 -1.70
N VAL A 41 2.42 2.73 -1.84
CA VAL A 41 2.18 4.06 -1.24
C VAL A 41 0.82 4.59 -1.65
N TYR A 42 0.53 4.60 -2.95
CA TYR A 42 -0.73 5.12 -3.48
C TYR A 42 -1.95 4.43 -2.86
N HIS A 43 -1.98 3.10 -2.87
CA HIS A 43 -3.12 2.35 -2.35
C HIS A 43 -3.27 2.52 -0.84
N HIS A 44 -2.18 2.55 -0.08
CA HIS A 44 -2.24 2.78 1.36
C HIS A 44 -2.77 4.17 1.71
N GLU A 45 -2.29 5.21 1.03
CA GLU A 45 -2.78 6.58 1.20
C GLU A 45 -4.26 6.69 0.80
N LEU A 46 -4.67 6.00 -0.27
CA LEU A 46 -6.08 5.89 -0.65
C LEU A 46 -6.91 5.24 0.46
N TYR A 47 -6.49 4.11 1.02
CA TYR A 47 -7.22 3.45 2.11
C TYR A 47 -7.40 4.36 3.33
N VAL A 48 -6.35 5.08 3.71
CA VAL A 48 -6.42 6.10 4.77
C VAL A 48 -7.49 7.14 4.46
N ASN A 49 -7.45 7.75 3.27
CA ASN A 49 -8.41 8.79 2.88
C ASN A 49 -9.86 8.27 2.87
N LEU A 50 -10.08 7.03 2.42
CA LEU A 50 -11.42 6.41 2.40
C LEU A 50 -11.95 6.19 3.84
N VAL A 51 -11.09 5.75 4.75
CA VAL A 51 -11.45 5.56 6.16
C VAL A 51 -11.73 6.90 6.85
N GLU A 52 -10.89 7.91 6.60
CA GLU A 52 -11.12 9.25 7.13
C GLU A 52 -12.44 9.84 6.66
N ALA A 53 -12.77 9.70 5.36
CA ALA A 53 -14.05 10.14 4.82
C ALA A 53 -15.23 9.42 5.48
N PHE A 54 -15.12 8.09 5.65
CA PHE A 54 -16.14 7.29 6.34
C PHE A 54 -16.36 7.78 7.78
N LEU A 55 -15.27 7.96 8.55
CA LEU A 55 -15.33 8.41 9.94
C LEU A 55 -15.86 9.84 10.09
N ALA A 56 -15.62 10.70 9.08
CA ALA A 56 -16.14 12.06 9.05
C ALA A 56 -17.61 12.14 8.63
N GLY A 57 -18.25 11.04 8.25
CA GLY A 57 -19.58 11.05 7.63
C GLY A 57 -19.61 11.77 6.28
N ALA A 58 -18.45 11.95 5.65
CA ALA A 58 -18.32 12.58 4.35
C ALA A 58 -18.55 11.56 3.22
N PRO A 59 -18.94 12.01 2.01
CA PRO A 59 -19.02 11.12 0.86
C PRO A 59 -17.66 10.47 0.59
N VAL A 60 -17.62 9.14 0.65
CA VAL A 60 -16.48 8.34 0.21
C VAL A 60 -16.49 8.35 -1.33
N LEU A 61 -15.50 8.98 -1.94
CA LEU A 61 -15.39 9.08 -3.41
C LEU A 61 -14.27 8.15 -3.91
N PRO A 62 -14.57 6.88 -4.18
CA PRO A 62 -13.56 5.98 -4.71
C PRO A 62 -13.19 6.36 -6.14
N PRO A 63 -11.96 6.02 -6.58
CA PRO A 63 -11.55 6.28 -7.96
C PRO A 63 -12.46 5.57 -8.97
N LYS A 64 -12.80 6.25 -10.06
CA LYS A 64 -13.68 5.74 -11.12
C LYS A 64 -12.95 5.00 -12.25
N VAL A 65 -11.63 5.00 -12.25
CA VAL A 65 -10.80 4.35 -13.28
C VAL A 65 -10.49 2.89 -12.90
N CYS A 66 -9.83 2.14 -13.78
CA CYS A 66 -9.45 0.75 -13.49
C CYS A 66 -8.14 0.67 -12.70
N PHE A 67 -7.87 -0.45 -12.02
CA PHE A 67 -6.64 -0.63 -11.22
C PHE A 67 -5.35 -0.42 -12.02
N ARG A 68 -5.35 -0.82 -13.30
CA ARG A 68 -4.20 -0.60 -14.18
C ARG A 68 -3.87 0.90 -14.31
N ASP A 69 -4.90 1.73 -14.49
CA ASP A 69 -4.72 3.16 -14.69
C ASP A 69 -4.31 3.84 -13.37
N LEU A 70 -4.89 3.42 -12.23
CA LEU A 70 -4.46 3.87 -10.90
C LEU A 70 -2.98 3.56 -10.64
N ASN A 71 -2.55 2.36 -11.01
CA ASN A 71 -1.15 1.96 -10.81
C ASN A 71 -0.21 2.74 -11.73
N ALA A 72 -0.61 3.00 -12.98
CA ALA A 72 0.17 3.83 -13.89
C ALA A 72 0.29 5.28 -13.39
N GLU A 73 -0.80 5.84 -12.86
CA GLU A 73 -0.82 7.18 -12.26
C GLU A 73 0.07 7.23 -11.01
N ALA A 74 -0.01 6.24 -10.13
CA ALA A 74 0.84 6.12 -8.94
C ALA A 74 2.33 6.11 -9.30
N VAL A 75 2.71 5.31 -10.31
CA VAL A 75 4.09 5.26 -10.80
C VAL A 75 4.50 6.61 -11.39
N ALA A 76 3.65 7.21 -12.25
CA ALA A 76 3.94 8.51 -12.86
C ALA A 76 4.11 9.63 -11.82
N ALA A 77 3.25 9.67 -10.79
CA ALA A 77 3.30 10.63 -9.69
C ALA A 77 4.52 10.43 -8.76
N SER A 78 5.16 9.25 -8.81
CA SER A 78 6.36 8.96 -8.03
C SER A 78 7.68 9.34 -8.72
N ARG A 79 7.63 9.80 -9.98
CA ARG A 79 8.81 10.24 -10.72
C ARG A 79 9.50 11.38 -9.99
N GLY A 80 10.83 11.28 -9.84
CA GLY A 80 11.63 12.22 -9.07
C GLY A 80 11.59 12.03 -7.54
N ILE A 81 10.71 11.17 -7.01
CA ILE A 81 10.66 10.85 -5.58
C ILE A 81 11.63 9.69 -5.30
N THR A 82 12.42 9.81 -4.22
CA THR A 82 13.38 8.78 -3.83
C THR A 82 12.70 7.57 -3.17
N PRO A 83 13.28 6.36 -3.25
CA PRO A 83 12.76 5.20 -2.54
C PRO A 83 12.65 5.40 -1.02
N ALA A 84 13.55 6.18 -0.40
CA ALA A 84 13.49 6.50 1.02
C ALA A 84 12.27 7.36 1.37
N GLU A 85 11.95 8.37 0.54
CA GLU A 85 10.75 9.20 0.72
C GLU A 85 9.47 8.40 0.52
N LEU A 86 9.42 7.52 -0.49
CA LEU A 86 8.29 6.62 -0.71
C LEU A 86 8.11 5.65 0.47
N ALA A 87 9.19 5.08 1.00
CA ALA A 87 9.14 4.20 2.16
C ALA A 87 8.58 4.92 3.40
N ASN A 88 9.04 6.15 3.65
CA ASN A 88 8.54 6.98 4.75
C ASN A 88 7.05 7.28 4.58
N ARG A 89 6.58 7.59 3.35
CA ARG A 89 5.15 7.79 3.07
C ARG A 89 4.33 6.54 3.34
N LEU A 90 4.78 5.37 2.87
CA LEU A 90 4.09 4.11 3.12
C LEU A 90 4.00 3.81 4.62
N GLN A 91 5.09 3.99 5.36
CA GLN A 91 5.11 3.78 6.81
C GLN A 91 4.16 4.71 7.55
N LYS A 92 4.13 6.00 7.21
CA LYS A 92 3.19 6.98 7.79
C LYS A 92 1.74 6.63 7.50
N ALA A 93 1.41 6.32 6.25
CA ALA A 93 0.06 5.89 5.88
C ALA A 93 -0.34 4.61 6.62
N ASN A 94 0.58 3.65 6.74
CA ASN A 94 0.32 2.41 7.47
C ASN A 94 0.11 2.63 8.97
N GLN A 95 0.88 3.50 9.61
CA GLN A 95 0.69 3.87 11.02
C GLN A 95 -0.72 4.43 11.26
N LEU A 96 -1.19 5.30 10.37
CA LEU A 96 -2.53 5.87 10.48
C LEU A 96 -3.62 4.84 10.22
N PHE A 97 -3.46 3.99 9.21
CA PHE A 97 -4.39 2.91 8.90
C PHE A 97 -4.51 1.90 10.06
N VAL A 98 -3.39 1.51 10.66
CA VAL A 98 -3.34 0.64 11.84
C VAL A 98 -3.97 1.33 13.06
N LYS A 99 -3.75 2.64 13.23
CA LYS A 99 -4.40 3.40 14.30
C LYS A 99 -5.92 3.34 14.16
N PHE A 100 -6.47 3.50 12.95
CA PHE A 100 -7.91 3.35 12.72
C PHE A 100 -8.40 1.94 13.07
N TYR A 101 -7.68 0.91 12.64
CA TYR A 101 -8.01 -0.48 12.94
C TYR A 101 -8.04 -0.78 14.45
N GLN A 102 -7.17 -0.15 15.22
CA GLN A 102 -7.05 -0.37 16.67
C GLN A 102 -8.01 0.48 17.50
N GLN A 103 -8.31 1.70 17.04
CA GLN A 103 -9.11 2.68 17.78
C GLN A 103 -10.63 2.47 17.61
N TYR A 104 -11.06 1.92 16.46
CA TYR A 104 -12.47 1.75 16.12
C TYR A 104 -12.83 0.27 15.95
N ASN A 105 -14.13 -0.05 15.92
CA ASN A 105 -14.57 -1.40 15.60
C ASN A 105 -14.30 -1.70 14.11
N PRO A 106 -13.37 -2.62 13.77
CA PRO A 106 -12.98 -2.84 12.38
C PRO A 106 -14.07 -3.50 11.53
N ASN A 107 -15.16 -4.00 12.14
CA ASN A 107 -16.30 -4.56 11.42
C ASN A 107 -17.34 -3.50 11.01
N GLU A 108 -17.27 -2.29 11.57
CA GLU A 108 -18.24 -1.21 11.29
C GLU A 108 -17.77 -0.25 10.21
N ILE A 109 -16.45 -0.05 10.09
CA ILE A 109 -15.87 0.80 9.06
C ILE A 109 -15.86 0.03 7.75
N THR A 110 -16.62 0.52 6.77
CA THR A 110 -16.70 -0.08 5.43
C THR A 110 -16.21 0.90 4.37
N VAL A 111 -15.40 0.40 3.44
CA VAL A 111 -14.85 1.20 2.35
C VAL A 111 -15.01 0.48 1.01
N GLU A 112 -15.22 1.27 -0.03
CA GLU A 112 -15.14 0.84 -1.42
C GLU A 112 -13.80 1.31 -1.98
N ILE A 113 -12.92 0.40 -2.38
CA ILE A 113 -11.54 0.76 -2.79
C ILE A 113 -11.46 1.32 -4.22
N LYS A 114 -12.52 1.16 -5.01
CA LYS A 114 -12.66 1.61 -6.40
C LYS A 114 -14.14 1.57 -6.77
N ALA A 115 -14.63 2.50 -7.59
CA ALA A 115 -16.04 2.51 -7.98
C ALA A 115 -16.47 1.18 -8.63
N GLY A 116 -17.60 0.65 -8.14
CA GLY A 116 -18.16 -0.66 -8.48
C GLY A 116 -17.51 -1.84 -7.76
N ALA A 117 -16.59 -1.60 -6.82
CA ALA A 117 -15.95 -2.68 -6.06
C ALA A 117 -16.84 -3.14 -4.90
N LYS A 118 -16.63 -4.37 -4.45
CA LYS A 118 -17.29 -4.88 -3.25
C LYS A 118 -16.85 -4.05 -2.04
N LEU A 119 -17.81 -3.65 -1.21
CA LEU A 119 -17.53 -3.04 0.09
C LEU A 119 -16.75 -4.02 0.99
N ARG A 120 -15.74 -3.49 1.67
CA ARG A 120 -14.90 -4.23 2.59
C ARG A 120 -14.94 -3.58 3.96
N THR A 121 -15.06 -4.39 5.01
CA THR A 121 -14.77 -3.90 6.36
C THR A 121 -13.26 -3.75 6.55
N LEU A 122 -12.82 -2.98 7.55
CA LEU A 122 -11.40 -2.98 7.91
C LEU A 122 -10.91 -4.35 8.38
N ALA A 123 -11.77 -5.13 9.03
CA ALA A 123 -11.48 -6.50 9.44
C ALA A 123 -11.16 -7.42 8.24
N GLU A 124 -11.79 -7.19 7.09
CA GLU A 124 -11.48 -7.89 5.84
C GLU A 124 -10.28 -7.28 5.12
N LEU A 125 -10.21 -5.94 5.06
CA LEU A 125 -9.24 -5.23 4.23
C LEU A 125 -7.80 -5.34 4.76
N VAL A 126 -7.59 -5.26 6.08
CA VAL A 126 -6.24 -5.30 6.66
C VAL A 126 -5.49 -6.62 6.31
N PRO A 127 -6.10 -7.81 6.49
CA PRO A 127 -5.49 -9.05 6.03
C PRO A 127 -5.28 -9.12 4.51
N GLU A 128 -6.22 -8.63 3.70
CA GLU A 128 -6.08 -8.60 2.23
C GLU A 128 -4.87 -7.73 1.80
N VAL A 129 -4.70 -6.57 2.44
CA VAL A 129 -3.61 -5.63 2.19
C VAL A 129 -2.26 -6.19 2.63
N GLU A 130 -2.18 -6.83 3.80
CA GLU A 130 -0.96 -7.53 4.24
C GLU A 130 -0.54 -8.57 3.22
N ALA A 131 -1.46 -9.44 2.81
CA ALA A 131 -1.17 -10.54 1.89
C ALA A 131 -0.70 -10.01 0.53
N HIS A 132 -1.28 -8.90 0.07
CA HIS A 132 -0.87 -8.21 -1.15
C HIS A 132 0.57 -7.71 -1.08
N ILE A 133 0.94 -6.99 -0.01
CA ILE A 133 2.31 -6.47 0.17
C ILE A 133 3.31 -7.61 0.28
N ARG A 134 2.99 -8.63 1.09
CA ARG A 134 3.88 -9.79 1.27
C ARG A 134 4.14 -10.51 -0.07
N LYS A 135 3.11 -10.69 -0.90
CA LYS A 135 3.26 -11.26 -2.25
C LYS A 135 4.20 -10.43 -3.13
N HIS A 136 4.14 -9.11 -3.05
CA HIS A 136 5.08 -8.23 -3.76
C HIS A 136 6.51 -8.41 -3.26
N LEU A 137 6.72 -8.42 -1.94
CA LEU A 137 8.03 -8.66 -1.32
C LEU A 137 8.63 -10.00 -1.76
N GLU A 138 7.85 -11.08 -1.69
CA GLU A 138 8.27 -12.43 -2.11
C GLU A 138 8.66 -12.46 -3.60
N LYS A 139 7.85 -11.83 -4.47
CA LYS A 139 8.13 -11.76 -5.91
C LYS A 139 9.41 -10.98 -6.19
N LEU A 140 9.59 -9.80 -5.58
CA LEU A 140 10.80 -8.99 -5.76
C LEU A 140 12.05 -9.74 -5.27
N ALA A 141 11.99 -10.34 -4.08
CA ALA A 141 13.10 -11.11 -3.52
C ALA A 141 13.49 -12.29 -4.43
N LYS A 142 12.52 -12.99 -5.02
CA LYS A 142 12.77 -14.08 -5.97
C LYS A 142 13.39 -13.57 -7.28
N THR A 143 12.84 -12.52 -7.87
CA THR A 143 13.31 -11.98 -9.15
C THR A 143 14.71 -11.39 -9.05
N LEU A 144 15.03 -10.70 -7.95
CA LEU A 144 16.36 -10.09 -7.78
C LEU A 144 17.44 -11.13 -7.46
N LYS A 145 17.12 -12.20 -6.71
CA LYS A 145 18.04 -13.33 -6.53
C LYS A 145 18.37 -14.06 -7.83
N ALA A 146 17.45 -14.12 -8.78
CA ALA A 146 17.66 -14.79 -10.07
C ALA A 146 18.50 -13.97 -11.07
N ARG A 147 18.82 -12.70 -10.75
CA ARG A 147 19.59 -11.78 -11.59
C ARG A 147 21.03 -11.55 -11.08
N VAL A 148 21.40 -12.18 -9.95
CA VAL A 148 22.75 -12.23 -9.36
C VAL A 148 23.32 -13.61 -9.62
#